data_AF-A0A8H7LIT7-F1
#
_entry.id   AF-A0A8H7LIT7-F1
#
_cell.length_a   1.000
_cell.length_b   1.000
_cell.length_c   1.000
_cell.angle_alpha   90.00
_cell.angle_beta   90.00
_cell.angle_gamma   90.00
#
_symmetry.space_group_name_H-M   'P 1'
#
loop_
_entity.id
_entity.type
_entity.pdbx_description
1 polymer ?
#
loop_
_entity_poly.entity_id
_entity_poly.type
_entity_poly.pdbx_seq_one_letter_code
_entity_poly.pdbx_strand_id
1 'polypeptide(L)'
;MSIFSARAQSCNNDPEKVHIEIYGTPGLRQLIRSTLNLTHMNLSGKYIVHELHNSEGDIGDESAPHPNEIIGSNIRADSQQFWQNIGEDAGIKVDVGPIEHRGDTSSATHIAPLCVSEGIYPSLVIHESTNAWIPPDVDRRQLYGGARKTPQSVREKAISKGHSTPDMAGAFARSVQAERLALIHFSDMFPNPSPSDPIMREIARQATVAWGRRDASAIAAHDLFWIDIPQRPVEPSGSPERQPSTSSSGVVCETHLWDDPLEPDQPMSQISKRKWAQNHTEGSRGSHGNLSRGRGRGRGRGRGRGHGRRDGRSLQPHSAATN
;
A
#
# COMPACT_ATOMS: atom_id res chain seq x y z
N MET A 1 0.74 -17.59 51.93
CA MET A 1 1.81 -18.26 51.16
C MET A 1 1.26 -18.54 49.77
N SER A 2 1.75 -17.83 48.75
CA SER A 2 1.54 -18.19 47.35
C SER A 2 2.87 -17.90 46.65
N ILE A 3 3.61 -18.96 46.36
CA ILE A 3 4.88 -18.92 45.65
C ILE A 3 4.59 -19.54 44.29
N PHE A 4 4.07 -18.74 43.36
CA PHE A 4 4.28 -19.02 41.95
C PHE A 4 5.60 -18.35 41.58
N SER A 5 6.67 -19.14 41.66
CA SER A 5 7.93 -18.80 41.02
C SER A 5 7.70 -18.88 39.51
N ALA A 6 7.29 -17.76 38.93
CA ALA A 6 7.57 -17.53 37.53
C ALA A 6 9.09 -17.54 37.41
N ARG A 7 9.64 -18.58 36.76
CA ARG A 7 10.96 -18.48 36.16
C ARG A 7 10.90 -17.23 35.28
N ALA A 8 11.44 -16.12 35.78
CA ALA A 8 11.89 -15.05 34.92
C ALA A 8 12.79 -15.76 33.91
N GLN A 9 12.34 -15.83 32.65
CA GLN A 9 13.25 -16.09 31.54
C GLN A 9 14.41 -15.14 31.78
N SER A 10 15.58 -15.70 32.05
CA SER A 10 16.81 -14.93 32.16
C SER A 10 16.85 -14.06 30.92
N CYS A 11 16.63 -12.76 31.09
CA CYS A 11 16.89 -11.79 30.06
C CYS A 11 18.38 -11.96 29.77
N ASN A 12 18.67 -12.61 28.65
CA ASN A 12 20.03 -12.82 28.20
C ASN A 12 20.53 -11.44 27.75
N ASN A 13 20.92 -10.62 28.73
CA ASN A 13 21.42 -9.25 28.59
C ASN A 13 22.89 -9.29 28.13
N ASP A 14 23.17 -10.08 27.11
CA ASP A 14 24.46 -10.07 26.47
C ASP A 14 24.50 -8.83 25.55
N PRO A 15 25.29 -7.79 25.88
CA PRO A 15 25.36 -6.57 25.08
C PRO A 15 25.94 -6.80 23.68
N GLU A 16 26.61 -7.94 23.45
CA GLU A 16 27.17 -8.32 22.15
C GLU A 16 26.21 -9.19 21.34
N LYS A 17 25.07 -9.60 21.90
CA LYS A 17 24.07 -10.39 21.18
C LYS A 17 23.40 -9.54 20.11
N VAL A 18 23.38 -10.05 18.87
CA VAL A 18 22.55 -9.50 17.80
C VAL A 18 21.08 -9.73 18.13
N HIS A 19 20.32 -8.64 18.27
CA HIS A 19 18.89 -8.68 18.54
C HIS A 19 18.05 -8.52 17.28
N ILE A 20 18.55 -7.79 16.28
CA ILE A 20 17.79 -7.45 15.10
C ILE A 20 18.71 -7.29 13.88
N GLU A 21 18.25 -7.85 12.76
CA GLU A 21 18.80 -7.62 11.44
C GLU A 21 17.77 -6.84 10.62
N ILE A 22 18.21 -5.76 9.99
CA ILE A 22 17.36 -4.81 9.28
C ILE A 22 17.78 -4.81 7.81
N TYR A 23 16.82 -4.98 6.91
CA TYR A 23 17.04 -4.94 5.48
C TYR A 23 16.27 -3.76 4.90
N GLY A 24 16.90 -2.98 4.02
CA GLY A 24 16.22 -1.88 3.36
C GLY A 24 17.03 -1.21 2.26
N THR A 25 16.54 -0.07 1.80
CA THR A 25 17.18 0.68 0.71
C THR A 25 18.43 1.43 1.20
N PRO A 26 19.32 1.84 0.28
CA PRO A 26 20.52 2.60 0.63
C PRO A 26 20.17 3.90 1.35
N GLY A 27 20.88 4.19 2.44
CA GLY A 27 20.66 5.34 3.31
C GLY A 27 19.93 4.99 4.62
N LEU A 28 19.31 3.80 4.71
CA LEU A 28 18.66 3.33 5.93
C LEU A 28 19.67 3.16 7.08
N ARG A 29 20.87 2.64 6.79
CA ARG A 29 21.93 2.49 7.80
C ARG A 29 22.31 3.84 8.40
N GLN A 30 22.56 4.83 7.53
CA GLN A 30 22.92 6.18 7.93
C GLN A 30 21.79 6.86 8.72
N LEU A 31 20.52 6.65 8.32
CA LEU A 31 19.36 7.17 9.03
C LEU A 31 19.33 6.65 10.47
N ILE A 32 19.37 5.32 10.67
CA ILE A 32 19.32 4.68 11.99
C ILE A 32 20.49 5.17 12.86
N ARG A 33 21.70 5.14 12.30
CA ARG A 33 22.92 5.58 12.99
C ARG A 33 22.83 7.04 13.43
N SER A 34 22.39 7.93 12.54
CA SER A 34 22.24 9.35 12.82
C SER A 34 21.18 9.61 13.89
N THR A 35 20.05 8.88 13.83
CA THR A 35 19.00 8.99 14.84
C THR A 35 19.49 8.56 16.21
N LEU A 36 20.14 7.39 16.34
CA LEU A 36 20.66 6.89 17.62
C LEU A 36 21.73 7.82 18.22
N ASN A 37 22.65 8.32 17.38
CA ASN A 37 23.67 9.28 17.82
C ASN A 37 23.05 10.60 18.28
N LEU A 38 22.10 11.16 17.52
CA LEU A 38 21.45 12.43 17.84
C LEU A 38 20.62 12.36 19.12
N THR A 39 19.99 11.21 19.39
CA THR A 39 19.20 10.98 20.61
C THR A 39 20.04 10.44 21.77
N HIS A 40 21.34 10.18 21.56
CA HIS A 40 22.23 9.53 22.51
C HIS A 40 21.66 8.21 23.07
N MET A 41 20.92 7.46 22.24
CA MET A 41 20.30 6.20 22.64
C MET A 41 21.32 5.07 22.60
N ASN A 42 21.50 4.38 23.72
CA ASN A 42 22.27 3.14 23.80
C ASN A 42 21.32 1.96 23.92
N LEU A 43 21.48 0.96 23.06
CA LEU A 43 20.63 -0.23 23.00
C LEU A 43 21.17 -1.32 23.93
N SER A 44 20.31 -2.26 24.34
CA SER A 44 20.69 -3.38 25.22
C SER A 44 21.44 -4.51 24.51
N GLY A 45 21.63 -4.42 23.19
CA GLY A 45 22.40 -5.37 22.39
C GLY A 45 22.71 -4.79 21.01
N LYS A 46 23.07 -5.65 20.06
CA LYS A 46 23.53 -5.23 18.73
C LYS A 46 22.43 -5.25 17.67
N TYR A 47 22.59 -4.41 16.66
CA TYR A 47 21.79 -4.43 15.43
C TYR A 47 22.68 -4.49 14.19
N ILE A 48 22.16 -5.05 13.10
CA ILE A 48 22.81 -5.08 11.79
C ILE A 48 21.89 -4.43 10.77
N VAL A 49 22.45 -3.66 9.83
CA VAL A 49 21.70 -3.07 8.70
C VAL A 49 22.31 -3.50 7.37
N HIS A 50 21.56 -4.27 6.61
CA HIS A 50 21.84 -4.67 5.24
C HIS A 50 21.10 -3.73 4.26
N GLU A 51 21.83 -3.20 3.28
CA GLU A 51 21.27 -2.29 2.28
C GLU A 51 21.19 -2.99 0.92
N LEU A 52 20.07 -2.82 0.21
CA LEU A 52 19.76 -3.46 -1.07
C LEU A 52 20.05 -2.48 -2.23
N HIS A 53 21.10 -2.73 -3.02
CA HIS A 53 21.56 -1.85 -4.10
C HIS A 53 21.22 -2.38 -5.50
N ASN A 54 20.71 -1.51 -6.38
CA ASN A 54 20.28 -1.85 -7.76
C ASN A 54 21.44 -2.03 -8.76
N SER A 55 22.55 -1.29 -8.59
CA SER A 55 23.71 -1.34 -9.48
C SER A 55 24.96 -0.69 -8.83
N GLU A 56 26.11 -0.76 -9.51
CA GLU A 56 27.37 -0.19 -9.02
C GLU A 56 27.31 1.34 -8.88
N GLY A 57 27.52 1.79 -7.66
CA GLY A 57 27.46 3.18 -7.24
C GLY A 57 27.56 3.25 -5.73
N ASP A 58 28.65 2.69 -5.20
CA ASP A 58 28.91 2.65 -3.76
C ASP A 58 29.66 3.92 -3.37
N ILE A 59 28.99 4.82 -2.66
CA ILE A 59 29.71 5.71 -1.75
C ILE A 59 29.77 4.91 -0.46
N GLY A 60 30.87 4.19 -0.25
CA GLY A 60 31.10 3.50 1.02
C GLY A 60 30.87 4.49 2.16
N ASP A 61 30.03 4.11 3.12
CA ASP A 61 29.78 4.93 4.30
C ASP A 61 31.04 4.92 5.18
N GLU A 62 31.89 5.94 5.03
CA GLU A 62 33.10 6.12 5.83
C GLU A 62 32.81 6.58 7.27
N SER A 63 31.54 6.78 7.65
CA SER A 63 31.19 7.17 9.01
C SER A 63 31.45 6.02 9.99
N ALA A 64 31.98 6.37 11.16
CA ALA A 64 32.15 5.44 12.26
C ALA A 64 30.79 4.82 12.65
N PRO A 65 30.72 3.50 12.88
CA PRO A 65 29.49 2.82 13.29
C PRO A 65 29.06 3.25 14.70
N HIS A 66 27.76 3.15 14.99
CA HIS A 66 27.25 3.32 16.35
C HIS A 66 27.81 2.21 17.27
N PRO A 67 28.02 2.43 18.59
CA PRO A 67 28.53 1.38 19.49
C PRO A 67 27.71 0.08 19.56
N ASN A 68 26.40 0.17 19.28
CA ASN A 68 25.50 -0.99 19.16
C ASN A 68 25.41 -1.57 17.73
N GLU A 69 26.07 -0.98 16.75
CA GLU A 69 26.00 -1.42 15.37
C GLU A 69 27.08 -2.45 15.07
N ILE A 70 26.68 -3.55 14.44
CA ILE A 70 27.58 -4.43 13.71
C ILE A 70 27.39 -4.11 12.22
N ILE A 71 28.49 -3.89 11.52
CA ILE A 71 28.47 -3.49 10.11
C ILE A 71 27.81 -4.59 9.28
N GLY A 72 26.68 -4.26 8.65
CA GLY A 72 25.97 -5.15 7.74
C GLY A 72 26.53 -5.13 6.31
N SER A 73 25.83 -5.79 5.40
CA SER A 73 26.27 -5.95 4.00
C SER A 73 25.52 -5.04 3.04
N ASN A 74 26.19 -4.53 2.01
CA ASN A 74 25.56 -3.95 0.83
C ASN A 74 25.27 -5.07 -0.16
N ILE A 75 24.04 -5.57 -0.17
CA ILE A 75 23.61 -6.70 -1.00
C ILE A 75 23.25 -6.15 -2.39
N ARG A 76 23.81 -6.78 -3.42
CA ARG A 76 23.65 -6.33 -4.82
C ARG A 76 22.54 -7.12 -5.49
N ALA A 77 21.76 -6.43 -6.31
CA ALA A 77 20.79 -7.07 -7.18
C ALA A 77 21.53 -7.89 -8.27
N ASP A 78 20.90 -8.99 -8.68
CA ASP A 78 21.36 -9.80 -9.79
C ASP A 78 21.09 -9.11 -11.15
N SER A 79 21.40 -9.82 -12.24
CA SER A 79 21.17 -9.33 -13.60
C SER A 79 19.69 -9.12 -13.95
N GLN A 80 18.78 -9.71 -13.17
CA GLN A 80 17.33 -9.56 -13.29
C GLN A 80 16.77 -8.52 -12.31
N GLN A 81 17.65 -7.81 -11.58
CA GLN A 81 17.32 -6.82 -10.56
C GLN A 81 16.66 -7.40 -9.29
N PHE A 82 16.93 -8.66 -8.95
CA PHE A 82 16.48 -9.28 -7.71
C PHE A 82 17.61 -9.45 -6.69
N TRP A 83 17.27 -9.41 -5.40
CA TRP A 83 18.17 -9.80 -4.31
C TRP A 83 17.71 -11.15 -3.78
N GLN A 84 18.40 -12.21 -4.16
CA GLN A 84 18.02 -13.57 -3.82
C GLN A 84 18.86 -14.12 -2.65
N ASN A 85 18.26 -15.01 -1.86
CA ASN A 85 18.89 -15.67 -0.71
C ASN A 85 19.50 -14.67 0.29
N ILE A 86 18.80 -13.57 0.60
CA ILE A 86 19.30 -12.52 1.50
C ILE A 86 19.24 -12.89 2.99
N GLY A 87 18.55 -13.99 3.30
CA GLY A 87 18.50 -14.62 4.61
C GLY A 87 18.19 -16.10 4.44
N GLU A 88 18.93 -16.94 5.15
CA GLU A 88 18.71 -18.37 5.27
C GLU A 88 18.87 -18.73 6.75
N ASP A 89 17.76 -18.70 7.49
CA ASP A 89 17.71 -19.18 8.87
C ASP A 89 16.50 -20.09 9.06
N ALA A 90 16.68 -21.17 9.81
CA ALA A 90 15.67 -22.18 10.09
C ALA A 90 14.91 -22.74 8.86
N GLY A 91 15.56 -22.77 7.69
CA GLY A 91 14.94 -23.23 6.44
C GLY A 91 14.01 -22.22 5.76
N ILE A 92 14.05 -20.95 6.19
CA ILE A 92 13.34 -19.84 5.55
C ILE A 92 14.31 -19.18 4.56
N LYS A 93 13.90 -19.14 3.30
CA LYS A 93 14.59 -18.38 2.25
C LYS A 93 13.85 -17.07 2.00
N VAL A 94 14.61 -15.98 1.94
CA VAL A 94 14.08 -14.64 1.63
C VAL A 94 14.67 -14.14 0.32
N ASP A 95 13.77 -13.79 -0.61
CA ASP A 95 14.10 -13.11 -1.86
C ASP A 95 13.37 -11.77 -1.92
N VAL A 96 13.98 -10.78 -2.57
CA VAL A 96 13.43 -9.43 -2.72
C VAL A 96 13.48 -9.03 -4.18
N GLY A 97 12.41 -8.36 -4.63
CA GLY A 97 12.39 -7.73 -5.93
C GLY A 97 11.96 -6.27 -5.86
N PRO A 98 12.26 -5.52 -6.93
CA PRO A 98 12.00 -4.10 -6.97
C PRO A 98 10.50 -3.90 -7.14
N ILE A 99 10.00 -2.92 -6.40
CA ILE A 99 8.64 -2.45 -6.57
C ILE A 99 8.72 -1.16 -7.38
N GLU A 100 7.96 -1.11 -8.47
CA GLU A 100 7.91 0.07 -9.32
C GLU A 100 7.11 1.17 -8.58
N HIS A 101 7.56 2.43 -8.69
CA HIS A 101 6.90 3.69 -8.27
C HIS A 101 7.34 4.34 -6.94
N ARG A 102 6.92 5.61 -6.76
CA ARG A 102 7.29 6.50 -5.63
C ARG A 102 6.44 6.30 -4.36
N GLY A 103 5.39 5.48 -4.44
CA GLY A 103 4.53 5.11 -3.32
C GLY A 103 4.88 3.71 -2.82
N ASP A 104 3.86 2.92 -2.53
CA ASP A 104 4.01 1.52 -2.17
C ASP A 104 4.13 0.68 -3.44
N THR A 105 3.03 0.42 -4.17
CA THR A 105 3.03 -0.20 -5.49
C THR A 105 1.78 0.12 -6.32
N SER A 106 1.97 0.52 -7.58
CA SER A 106 0.89 0.41 -8.59
C SER A 106 1.11 -0.73 -9.60
N SER A 107 2.14 -1.55 -9.42
CA SER A 107 2.40 -2.74 -10.24
C SER A 107 3.34 -3.69 -9.51
N ALA A 108 2.84 -4.88 -9.18
CA ALA A 108 3.64 -5.97 -8.61
C ALA A 108 4.17 -6.94 -9.69
N THR A 109 3.98 -6.64 -10.97
CA THR A 109 4.33 -7.57 -12.08
C THR A 109 5.81 -7.96 -12.07
N HIS A 110 6.70 -7.05 -11.65
CA HIS A 110 8.14 -7.28 -11.60
C HIS A 110 8.54 -8.37 -10.60
N ILE A 111 7.78 -8.59 -9.52
CA ILE A 111 8.10 -9.64 -8.53
C ILE A 111 7.48 -10.99 -8.88
N ALA A 112 6.63 -11.08 -9.92
CA ALA A 112 5.98 -12.31 -10.32
C ALA A 112 6.94 -13.49 -10.59
N PRO A 113 8.13 -13.28 -11.21
CA PRO A 113 9.12 -14.36 -11.40
C PRO A 113 9.67 -14.93 -10.09
N LEU A 114 9.66 -14.16 -8.99
CA LEU A 114 10.04 -14.65 -7.66
C LEU A 114 8.88 -15.43 -7.01
N CYS A 115 7.64 -15.05 -7.30
CA CYS A 115 6.45 -15.69 -6.75
C CYS A 115 6.16 -17.06 -7.35
N VAL A 116 6.56 -17.30 -8.60
CA VAL A 116 6.27 -18.53 -9.34
C VAL A 116 7.58 -19.19 -9.75
N SER A 117 7.95 -20.27 -9.06
CA SER A 117 9.18 -21.02 -9.35
C SER A 117 8.89 -22.51 -9.31
N GLU A 118 9.30 -23.26 -10.34
CA GLU A 118 9.28 -24.74 -10.34
C GLU A 118 7.92 -25.38 -9.96
N GLY A 119 6.79 -24.78 -10.37
CA GLY A 119 5.44 -25.26 -10.03
C GLY A 119 5.03 -24.99 -8.57
N ILE A 120 5.81 -24.20 -7.85
CA ILE A 120 5.50 -23.66 -6.53
C ILE A 120 4.82 -22.31 -6.72
N TYR A 121 3.58 -22.23 -6.26
CA TYR A 121 2.80 -21.00 -6.21
C TYR A 121 2.73 -20.42 -4.79
N PRO A 122 2.47 -19.12 -4.64
CA PRO A 122 2.35 -18.49 -3.33
C PRO A 122 1.16 -19.05 -2.53
N SER A 123 1.42 -19.50 -1.31
CA SER A 123 0.36 -19.88 -0.36
C SER A 123 -0.42 -18.68 0.19
N LEU A 124 0.19 -17.50 0.17
CA LEU A 124 -0.40 -16.22 0.54
C LEU A 124 0.26 -15.09 -0.26
N VAL A 125 -0.57 -14.23 -0.85
CA VAL A 125 -0.17 -12.91 -1.34
C VAL A 125 -0.71 -11.86 -0.39
N ILE A 126 0.18 -11.00 0.11
CA ILE A 126 -0.18 -9.78 0.83
C ILE A 126 0.05 -8.62 -0.14
N HIS A 127 -0.99 -7.85 -0.44
CA HIS A 127 -0.92 -6.77 -1.43
C HIS A 127 -1.58 -5.50 -0.88
N GLU A 128 -0.98 -4.34 -1.16
CA GLU A 128 -1.61 -3.08 -0.80
C GLU A 128 -2.87 -2.80 -1.63
N SER A 129 -3.83 -2.11 -1.02
CA SER A 129 -5.09 -1.75 -1.67
C SER A 129 -5.55 -0.37 -1.17
N THR A 130 -4.68 0.63 -1.33
CA THR A 130 -4.87 1.99 -0.78
C THR A 130 -6.17 2.65 -1.22
N ASN A 131 -6.56 2.53 -2.49
CA ASN A 131 -7.75 3.21 -3.02
C ASN A 131 -8.80 2.22 -3.49
N ALA A 132 -10.06 2.45 -3.11
CA ALA A 132 -11.17 1.63 -3.60
C ALA A 132 -12.32 2.53 -4.04
N TRP A 133 -12.98 2.13 -5.13
CA TRP A 133 -14.26 2.72 -5.49
C TRP A 133 -15.35 2.02 -4.68
N ILE A 134 -16.13 2.78 -3.91
CA ILE A 134 -17.23 2.20 -3.13
C ILE A 134 -18.54 2.49 -3.87
N PRO A 135 -19.34 1.48 -4.23
CA PRO A 135 -20.64 1.66 -4.87
C PRO A 135 -21.61 2.49 -4.01
N PRO A 136 -22.52 3.29 -4.59
CA PRO A 136 -23.48 4.11 -3.84
C PRO A 136 -24.42 3.33 -2.90
N ASP A 137 -24.76 2.09 -3.24
CA ASP A 137 -25.59 1.20 -2.44
C ASP A 137 -24.88 0.67 -1.19
N VAL A 138 -23.55 0.60 -1.24
CA VAL A 138 -22.67 0.29 -0.11
C VAL A 138 -22.35 1.57 0.68
N ASP A 139 -22.00 2.66 0.00
CA ASP A 139 -21.74 4.00 0.56
C ASP A 139 -23.04 4.76 0.86
N ARG A 140 -23.90 4.18 1.71
CA ARG A 140 -25.22 4.75 2.06
C ARG A 140 -25.14 6.17 2.64
N ARG A 141 -24.01 6.51 3.26
CA ARG A 141 -23.76 7.82 3.88
C ARG A 141 -23.07 8.81 2.92
N GLN A 142 -22.75 8.39 1.71
CA GLN A 142 -22.10 9.18 0.66
C GLN A 142 -20.76 9.80 1.09
N LEU A 143 -20.03 9.13 1.99
CA LEU A 143 -18.77 9.60 2.57
C LEU A 143 -17.59 9.40 1.61
N TYR A 144 -17.66 8.37 0.77
CA TYR A 144 -16.56 7.95 -0.11
C TYR A 144 -16.71 8.51 -1.53
N GLY A 145 -17.89 9.06 -1.83
CA GLY A 145 -18.17 9.75 -3.09
C GLY A 145 -18.33 8.77 -4.26
N GLY A 146 -18.81 7.55 -3.97
CA GLY A 146 -19.06 6.51 -4.96
C GLY A 146 -19.86 6.97 -6.17
N ALA A 147 -20.92 7.76 -5.92
CA ALA A 147 -21.79 8.30 -6.97
C ALA A 147 -21.12 9.37 -7.86
N ARG A 148 -20.00 9.96 -7.42
CA ARG A 148 -19.28 11.03 -8.15
C ARG A 148 -18.02 10.53 -8.83
N LYS A 149 -17.66 9.26 -8.64
CA LYS A 149 -16.44 8.63 -9.14
C LYS A 149 -16.82 7.38 -9.92
N THR A 150 -15.95 6.96 -10.82
CA THR A 150 -16.03 5.66 -11.49
C THR A 150 -14.91 4.74 -10.99
N PRO A 151 -15.06 3.41 -11.08
CA PRO A 151 -13.97 2.47 -10.80
C PRO A 151 -12.68 2.84 -11.55
N GLN A 152 -12.81 3.11 -12.84
CA GLN A 152 -11.73 3.58 -13.72
C GLN A 152 -11.02 4.83 -13.16
N SER A 153 -11.77 5.87 -12.77
CA SER A 153 -11.18 7.12 -12.28
C SER A 153 -10.44 6.93 -10.95
N VAL A 154 -10.88 5.99 -10.10
CA VAL A 154 -10.20 5.67 -8.84
C VAL A 154 -8.92 4.90 -9.12
N ARG A 155 -8.95 3.96 -10.06
CA ARG A 155 -7.78 3.19 -10.51
C ARG A 155 -6.70 4.08 -11.11
N GLU A 156 -7.06 4.97 -12.03
CA GLU A 156 -6.14 5.93 -12.64
C GLU A 156 -5.50 6.84 -11.58
N LYS A 157 -6.28 7.27 -10.59
CA LYS A 157 -5.78 8.07 -9.48
C LYS A 157 -4.81 7.28 -8.59
N ALA A 158 -5.11 6.02 -8.30
CA ALA A 158 -4.22 5.15 -7.52
C ALA A 158 -2.88 5.00 -8.23
N ILE A 159 -2.90 4.64 -9.52
CA ILE A 159 -1.70 4.52 -10.37
C ILE A 159 -0.91 5.83 -10.40
N SER A 160 -1.58 6.98 -10.58
CA SER A 160 -0.90 8.28 -10.60
C SER A 160 -0.13 8.62 -9.32
N LYS A 161 -0.45 7.96 -8.21
CA LYS A 161 0.19 8.13 -6.90
C LYS A 161 1.12 6.98 -6.53
N GLY A 162 1.27 5.98 -7.39
CA GLY A 162 2.05 4.77 -7.09
C GLY A 162 1.35 3.85 -6.09
N HIS A 163 0.02 3.74 -6.18
CA HIS A 163 -0.80 2.87 -5.34
C HIS A 163 -1.71 1.95 -6.14
N SER A 164 -2.22 0.93 -5.46
CA SER A 164 -3.13 -0.06 -6.04
C SER A 164 -4.58 0.05 -5.57
N THR A 165 -5.46 -0.49 -6.40
CA THR A 165 -6.88 -0.73 -6.10
C THR A 165 -7.15 -2.22 -5.85
N PRO A 166 -8.29 -2.59 -5.25
CA PRO A 166 -8.59 -3.99 -4.96
C PRO A 166 -8.59 -4.88 -6.22
N ASP A 167 -9.06 -4.38 -7.36
CA ASP A 167 -9.04 -5.11 -8.62
C ASP A 167 -7.61 -5.37 -9.12
N MET A 168 -6.69 -4.44 -8.91
CA MET A 168 -5.27 -4.62 -9.26
C MET A 168 -4.62 -5.70 -8.39
N ALA A 169 -4.89 -5.67 -7.08
CA ALA A 169 -4.41 -6.69 -6.14
C ALA A 169 -4.95 -8.09 -6.48
N GLY A 170 -6.25 -8.19 -6.79
CA GLY A 170 -6.87 -9.45 -7.22
C GLY A 170 -6.31 -9.96 -8.55
N ALA A 171 -6.11 -9.08 -9.54
CA ALA A 171 -5.52 -9.44 -10.82
C ALA A 171 -4.09 -9.98 -10.68
N PHE A 172 -3.27 -9.37 -9.81
CA PHE A 172 -1.93 -9.88 -9.51
C PHE A 172 -1.97 -11.25 -8.82
N ALA A 173 -2.84 -11.42 -7.81
CA ALA A 173 -3.00 -12.71 -7.14
C ALA A 173 -3.44 -13.83 -8.10
N ARG A 174 -4.24 -13.49 -9.12
CA ARG A 174 -4.61 -14.40 -10.20
C ARG A 174 -3.39 -14.75 -11.06
N SER A 175 -2.59 -13.75 -11.47
CA SER A 175 -1.46 -13.98 -12.38
C SER A 175 -0.35 -14.84 -11.77
N VAL A 176 -0.20 -14.84 -10.45
CA VAL A 176 0.74 -15.71 -9.72
C VAL A 176 0.09 -16.97 -9.15
N GLN A 177 -1.18 -17.23 -9.47
CA GLN A 177 -1.94 -18.40 -9.01
C GLN A 177 -1.93 -18.57 -7.48
N ALA A 178 -2.04 -17.47 -6.74
CA ALA A 178 -2.01 -17.48 -5.28
C ALA A 178 -3.11 -18.38 -4.69
N GLU A 179 -2.82 -19.04 -3.57
CA GLU A 179 -3.81 -19.79 -2.81
C GLU A 179 -4.70 -18.89 -1.93
N ARG A 180 -4.12 -17.80 -1.41
CA ARG A 180 -4.79 -16.83 -0.52
C ARG A 180 -4.38 -15.41 -0.90
N LEU A 181 -5.29 -14.46 -0.71
CA LEU A 181 -5.05 -13.03 -0.91
C LEU A 181 -5.47 -12.25 0.34
N ALA A 182 -4.53 -11.51 0.92
CA ALA A 182 -4.78 -10.53 1.97
C ALA A 182 -4.47 -9.12 1.47
N LEU A 183 -5.39 -8.19 1.72
CA LEU A 183 -5.29 -6.78 1.35
C LEU A 183 -4.87 -5.98 2.58
N ILE A 184 -3.90 -5.09 2.41
CA ILE A 184 -3.39 -4.20 3.47
C ILE A 184 -3.29 -2.76 2.98
N HIS A 185 -2.78 -1.88 3.85
CA HIS A 185 -2.42 -0.49 3.55
C HIS A 185 -3.60 0.28 2.91
N PHE A 186 -4.74 0.31 3.60
CA PHE A 186 -5.91 1.05 3.17
C PHE A 186 -5.73 2.55 3.42
N SER A 187 -6.33 3.39 2.58
CA SER A 187 -6.39 4.83 2.86
C SER A 187 -7.07 5.11 4.20
N ASP A 188 -6.54 6.09 4.96
CA ASP A 188 -7.12 6.60 6.21
C ASP A 188 -8.61 7.01 6.11
N MET A 189 -9.12 7.23 4.90
CA MET A 189 -10.55 7.46 4.68
C MET A 189 -11.40 6.26 5.09
N PHE A 190 -10.84 5.04 5.13
CA PHE A 190 -11.47 3.80 5.57
C PHE A 190 -11.06 3.49 7.03
N PRO A 191 -11.65 4.18 8.03
CA PRO A 191 -11.17 4.09 9.41
C PRO A 191 -11.41 2.70 10.00
N ASN A 192 -10.35 2.16 10.63
CA ASN A 192 -10.31 0.93 11.43
C ASN A 192 -11.09 -0.26 10.80
N PRO A 193 -10.49 -0.96 9.82
CA PRO A 193 -11.18 -2.00 9.07
C PRO A 193 -11.68 -3.10 10.01
N SER A 194 -12.99 -3.18 10.23
CA SER A 194 -13.60 -4.35 10.85
C SER A 194 -13.99 -5.32 9.73
N PRO A 195 -13.80 -6.65 9.90
CA PRO A 195 -14.35 -7.64 8.97
C PRO A 195 -15.87 -7.52 8.76
N SER A 196 -16.58 -6.93 9.73
CA SER A 196 -18.02 -6.70 9.66
C SER A 196 -18.42 -5.41 8.92
N ASP A 197 -17.46 -4.56 8.57
CA ASP A 197 -17.69 -3.29 7.89
C ASP A 197 -18.13 -3.56 6.43
N PRO A 198 -19.28 -3.03 5.98
CA PRO A 198 -19.73 -3.18 4.60
C PRO A 198 -18.73 -2.64 3.57
N ILE A 199 -17.98 -1.59 3.90
CA ILE A 199 -16.95 -0.99 3.04
C ILE A 199 -15.78 -1.95 2.87
N MET A 200 -15.30 -2.54 3.96
CA MET A 200 -14.18 -3.50 3.91
C MET A 200 -14.59 -4.80 3.22
N ARG A 201 -15.82 -5.26 3.43
CA ARG A 201 -16.37 -6.40 2.67
C ARG A 201 -16.46 -6.10 1.19
N GLU A 202 -16.82 -4.89 0.80
CA GLU A 202 -16.88 -4.50 -0.60
C GLU A 202 -15.49 -4.41 -1.24
N ILE A 203 -14.50 -3.87 -0.51
CA ILE A 203 -13.09 -3.89 -0.92
C ILE A 203 -12.61 -5.33 -1.16
N ALA A 204 -12.84 -6.22 -0.20
CA ALA A 204 -12.51 -7.64 -0.31
C ALA A 204 -13.26 -8.30 -1.49
N ARG A 205 -14.54 -7.98 -1.70
CA ARG A 205 -15.34 -8.51 -2.81
C ARG A 205 -14.76 -8.11 -4.16
N GLN A 206 -14.36 -6.86 -4.35
CA GLN A 206 -13.77 -6.38 -5.61
C GLN A 206 -12.48 -7.14 -5.95
N ALA A 207 -11.59 -7.31 -4.96
CA ALA A 207 -10.38 -8.11 -5.14
C ALA A 207 -10.70 -9.59 -5.42
N THR A 208 -11.69 -10.16 -4.73
CA THR A 208 -12.14 -11.55 -4.93
C THR A 208 -12.61 -11.78 -6.37
N VAL A 209 -13.40 -10.86 -6.92
CA VAL A 209 -13.87 -10.95 -8.32
C VAL A 209 -12.71 -10.89 -9.30
N ALA A 210 -11.77 -9.95 -9.11
CA ALA A 210 -10.60 -9.85 -9.96
C ALA A 210 -9.67 -11.08 -9.82
N TRP A 211 -9.55 -11.64 -8.62
CA TRP A 211 -8.79 -12.86 -8.35
C TRP A 211 -9.39 -14.09 -9.03
N GLY A 212 -10.73 -14.21 -9.03
CA GLY A 212 -11.47 -15.25 -9.75
C GLY A 212 -11.15 -16.68 -9.35
N ARG A 213 -10.65 -16.88 -8.13
CA ARG A 213 -10.45 -18.20 -7.53
C ARG A 213 -11.77 -18.68 -6.95
N ARG A 214 -12.21 -19.87 -7.35
CA ARG A 214 -13.42 -20.50 -6.79
C ARG A 214 -13.22 -20.87 -5.33
N ASP A 215 -14.30 -20.83 -4.56
CA ASP A 215 -14.36 -21.20 -3.14
C ASP A 215 -13.39 -20.46 -2.21
N ALA A 216 -12.85 -19.33 -2.67
CA ALA A 216 -11.98 -18.47 -1.91
C ALA A 216 -12.46 -17.02 -1.96
N SER A 217 -12.11 -16.25 -0.94
CA SER A 217 -12.37 -14.82 -0.90
C SER A 217 -11.14 -14.09 -0.40
N ALA A 218 -10.86 -12.94 -1.00
CA ALA A 218 -9.81 -12.06 -0.52
C ALA A 218 -10.16 -11.57 0.88
N ILE A 219 -9.14 -11.35 1.69
CA ILE A 219 -9.27 -10.93 3.09
C ILE A 219 -8.85 -9.47 3.17
N ALA A 220 -9.75 -8.59 3.60
CA ALA A 220 -9.33 -7.25 4.04
C ALA A 220 -8.74 -7.38 5.44
N ALA A 221 -7.40 -7.36 5.54
CA ALA A 221 -6.72 -7.51 6.82
C ALA A 221 -6.98 -6.28 7.71
N HIS A 222 -6.83 -6.47 9.01
CA HIS A 222 -6.97 -5.39 9.98
C HIS A 222 -5.87 -5.49 11.02
N ASP A 223 -5.75 -4.47 11.86
CA ASP A 223 -4.74 -4.47 12.91
C ASP A 223 -4.87 -5.72 13.77
N LEU A 224 -3.73 -6.34 14.07
CA LEU A 224 -3.61 -7.59 14.82
C LEU A 224 -4.28 -8.82 14.17
N PHE A 225 -4.68 -8.74 12.90
CA PHE A 225 -5.09 -9.90 12.13
C PHE A 225 -3.93 -10.88 11.98
N TRP A 226 -4.21 -12.17 12.18
CA TRP A 226 -3.25 -13.26 12.01
C TRP A 226 -3.87 -14.35 11.15
N ILE A 227 -3.03 -15.05 10.40
CA ILE A 227 -3.43 -16.15 9.52
C ILE A 227 -2.39 -17.27 9.61
N ASP A 228 -2.86 -18.50 9.81
CA ASP A 228 -2.01 -19.68 9.76
C ASP A 228 -1.79 -20.12 8.32
N ILE A 229 -0.53 -20.31 7.95
CA ILE A 229 -0.14 -20.90 6.68
C ILE A 229 0.31 -22.34 6.94
N PRO A 230 -0.49 -23.35 6.55
CA PRO A 230 -0.12 -24.74 6.77
C PRO A 230 1.11 -25.09 5.93
N GLN A 231 1.96 -25.96 6.46
CA GLN A 231 3.06 -26.53 5.68
C GLN A 231 2.48 -27.31 4.49
N ARG A 232 3.11 -27.15 3.33
CA ARG A 232 2.77 -27.97 2.16
C ARG A 232 3.13 -29.42 2.48
N PRO A 233 2.23 -30.40 2.24
CA PRO A 233 2.57 -31.81 2.34
C PRO A 233 3.78 -32.08 1.44
N VAL A 234 4.88 -32.56 2.01
CA VAL A 234 6.00 -33.06 1.23
C VAL A 234 5.57 -34.42 0.69
N GLU A 235 5.20 -34.49 -0.58
CA GLU A 235 5.01 -35.79 -1.23
C GLU A 235 6.34 -36.55 -1.13
N PRO A 236 6.35 -37.76 -0.55
CA PRO A 236 7.58 -38.52 -0.40
C PRO A 236 8.18 -38.78 -1.79
N SER A 237 9.40 -38.30 -2.00
CA SER A 237 10.22 -38.55 -3.19
C SER A 237 10.59 -40.04 -3.26
N GLY A 238 9.63 -40.86 -3.68
CA GLY A 238 9.77 -42.31 -3.67
C GLY A 238 8.59 -43.01 -4.31
N SER A 239 8.32 -42.72 -5.58
CA SER A 239 7.56 -43.65 -6.41
C SER A 239 8.53 -44.72 -6.94
N PRO A 240 8.37 -46.02 -6.64
CA PRO A 240 9.08 -47.05 -7.38
C PRO A 240 8.60 -47.03 -8.84
N GLU A 241 9.56 -47.14 -9.74
CA GLU A 241 9.41 -47.20 -11.19
C GLU A 241 8.19 -48.06 -11.61
N ARG A 242 7.10 -47.39 -12.03
CA ARG A 242 5.88 -48.06 -12.46
C ARG A 242 6.04 -48.46 -13.93
N GLN A 243 6.13 -49.77 -14.18
CA GLN A 243 6.04 -50.34 -15.52
C GLN A 243 4.73 -49.94 -16.23
N PRO A 244 4.72 -49.86 -17.57
CA PRO A 244 3.57 -49.36 -18.32
C PRO A 244 2.43 -50.39 -18.32
N SER A 245 1.47 -50.24 -17.42
CA SER A 245 0.18 -50.93 -17.51
C SER A 245 -0.89 -49.96 -18.01
N THR A 246 -1.45 -50.29 -19.17
CA THR A 246 -2.60 -49.62 -19.78
C THR A 246 -3.83 -49.73 -18.87
N SER A 247 -4.19 -48.64 -18.20
CA SER A 247 -5.56 -48.41 -17.72
C SER A 247 -5.77 -46.92 -17.50
N SER A 248 -6.64 -46.34 -18.31
CA SER A 248 -7.13 -44.97 -18.20
C SER A 248 -7.77 -44.73 -16.83
N SER A 249 -7.16 -43.87 -16.03
CA SER A 249 -7.83 -43.17 -14.93
C SER A 249 -7.28 -41.76 -14.97
N GLY A 250 -8.11 -40.84 -15.49
CA GLY A 250 -7.73 -39.47 -15.76
C GLY A 250 -7.28 -38.78 -14.47
N VAL A 251 -6.06 -38.24 -14.52
CA VAL A 251 -5.64 -37.14 -13.66
C VAL A 251 -6.62 -35.99 -13.92
N VAL A 252 -7.38 -35.61 -12.91
CA VAL A 252 -8.30 -34.47 -12.98
C VAL A 252 -7.45 -33.22 -13.13
N CYS A 253 -7.51 -32.61 -14.31
CA CYS A 253 -6.73 -31.44 -14.68
C CYS A 253 -7.19 -30.20 -13.86
N GLU A 254 -6.22 -29.41 -13.38
CA GLU A 254 -6.32 -28.14 -12.61
C GLU A 254 -7.12 -27.01 -13.28
N THR A 255 -7.76 -27.29 -14.43
CA THR A 255 -8.55 -26.35 -15.24
C THR A 255 -9.85 -25.86 -14.60
N HIS A 256 -10.24 -26.33 -13.40
CA HIS A 256 -11.54 -26.00 -12.78
C HIS A 256 -11.48 -25.03 -11.59
N LEU A 257 -10.30 -24.57 -11.17
CA LEU A 257 -10.14 -23.69 -10.01
C LEU A 257 -10.42 -22.21 -10.28
N TRP A 258 -10.32 -21.79 -11.54
CA TRP A 258 -10.38 -20.40 -11.95
C TRP A 258 -11.66 -20.14 -12.76
N ASP A 259 -12.32 -19.03 -12.50
CA ASP A 259 -13.36 -18.54 -13.39
C ASP A 259 -12.73 -17.92 -14.64
N ASP A 260 -13.34 -18.20 -15.78
CA ASP A 260 -12.95 -17.60 -17.06
C ASP A 260 -12.87 -16.07 -16.92
N PRO A 261 -11.89 -15.41 -17.54
CA PRO A 261 -11.77 -13.96 -17.46
C PRO A 261 -13.09 -13.31 -17.89
N LEU A 262 -13.69 -12.49 -17.02
CA LEU A 262 -14.70 -11.54 -17.49
C LEU A 262 -14.00 -10.67 -18.54
N GLU A 263 -14.47 -10.73 -19.78
CA GLU A 263 -13.95 -9.84 -20.82
C GLU A 263 -13.97 -8.41 -20.28
N PRO A 264 -12.88 -7.64 -20.42
CA PRO A 264 -12.92 -6.22 -20.08
C PRO A 264 -14.05 -5.60 -20.89
N ASP A 265 -14.97 -4.91 -20.21
CA ASP A 265 -16.08 -4.17 -20.86
C ASP A 265 -15.54 -3.49 -22.12
N GLN A 266 -15.98 -3.98 -23.28
CA GLN A 266 -15.59 -3.40 -24.56
C GLN A 266 -15.88 -1.89 -24.50
N PRO A 267 -14.98 -1.01 -24.94
CA PRO A 267 -15.31 0.40 -25.05
C PRO A 267 -16.52 0.50 -26.00
N MET A 268 -17.65 0.96 -25.46
CA MET A 268 -18.87 1.19 -26.24
C MET A 268 -18.49 1.87 -27.55
N SER A 269 -18.93 1.27 -28.67
CA SER A 269 -18.78 1.84 -30.00
C SER A 269 -19.19 3.31 -29.98
N GLN A 270 -18.33 4.19 -30.52
CA GLN A 270 -18.61 5.61 -30.66
C GLN A 270 -19.95 5.81 -31.39
N ILE A 271 -21.03 5.99 -30.63
CA ILE A 271 -22.28 6.52 -31.17
C ILE A 271 -21.95 7.96 -31.56
N SER A 272 -21.78 8.12 -32.86
CA SER A 272 -21.60 9.38 -33.56
C SER A 272 -22.57 10.42 -33.02
N LYS A 273 -22.01 11.56 -32.59
CA LYS A 273 -22.73 12.79 -32.26
C LYS A 273 -23.67 13.14 -33.42
N ARG A 274 -24.95 12.75 -33.31
CA ARG A 274 -25.99 13.21 -34.24
C ARG A 274 -26.25 14.69 -33.94
N LYS A 275 -25.70 15.51 -34.83
CA LYS A 275 -26.02 16.92 -35.08
C LYS A 275 -27.54 17.12 -35.01
N TRP A 276 -28.01 17.85 -33.99
CA TRP A 276 -29.36 18.39 -33.96
C TRP A 276 -29.43 19.58 -34.91
N ALA A 277 -29.75 19.30 -36.18
CA ALA A 277 -30.14 20.33 -37.13
C ALA A 277 -31.66 20.47 -37.08
N GLN A 278 -32.15 21.54 -36.44
CA GLN A 278 -33.53 22.00 -36.62
C GLN A 278 -33.50 23.20 -37.57
N ASN A 279 -34.02 22.96 -38.77
CA ASN A 279 -34.43 24.00 -39.70
C ASN A 279 -35.75 24.62 -39.19
N HIS A 280 -35.78 25.93 -39.00
CA HIS A 280 -36.98 26.72 -39.21
C HIS A 280 -36.60 27.93 -40.07
N THR A 281 -37.25 27.99 -41.23
CA THR A 281 -37.18 29.04 -42.24
C THR A 281 -38.09 30.22 -41.90
N GLU A 282 -37.56 31.41 -42.21
CA GLU A 282 -38.20 32.64 -42.70
C GLU A 282 -39.24 33.41 -41.86
N GLY A 283 -39.04 34.73 -41.77
CA GLY A 283 -40.15 35.66 -41.57
C GLY A 283 -39.86 37.06 -41.02
N SER A 284 -39.21 37.92 -41.83
CA SER A 284 -39.55 39.35 -42.01
C SER A 284 -39.35 40.42 -40.89
N ARG A 285 -38.54 41.44 -41.27
CA ARG A 285 -38.69 42.90 -41.10
C ARG A 285 -38.78 43.53 -39.70
N GLY A 286 -37.93 44.53 -39.46
CA GLY A 286 -38.20 45.63 -38.52
C GLY A 286 -36.97 46.46 -38.13
N SER A 287 -36.92 47.69 -38.63
CA SER A 287 -35.94 48.75 -38.31
C SER A 287 -36.19 49.39 -36.93
N HIS A 288 -35.31 50.33 -36.54
CA HIS A 288 -35.18 51.09 -35.27
C HIS A 288 -34.24 50.45 -34.23
N GLY A 289 -33.27 51.11 -33.62
CA GLY A 289 -32.85 52.51 -33.59
C GLY A 289 -32.07 52.75 -32.28
N ASN A 290 -30.93 53.45 -32.37
CA ASN A 290 -30.28 54.29 -31.34
C ASN A 290 -30.47 53.97 -29.84
N LEU A 291 -29.38 53.80 -29.07
CA LEU A 291 -28.77 54.88 -28.25
C LEU A 291 -27.72 54.38 -27.25
N SER A 292 -26.67 55.17 -27.21
CA SER A 292 -25.58 55.32 -26.27
C SER A 292 -25.98 55.43 -24.78
N ARG A 293 -25.14 54.88 -23.89
CA ARG A 293 -24.71 55.40 -22.55
C ARG A 293 -23.92 54.25 -21.87
N GLY A 294 -22.72 54.40 -21.30
CA GLY A 294 -22.05 55.58 -20.77
C GLY A 294 -21.93 55.47 -19.25
N ARG A 295 -20.73 55.10 -18.78
CA ARG A 295 -20.10 55.37 -17.46
C ARG A 295 -20.62 54.68 -16.20
N GLY A 296 -19.66 54.35 -15.31
CA GLY A 296 -19.91 54.39 -13.86
C GLY A 296 -18.98 53.54 -12.98
N ARG A 297 -17.80 54.07 -12.62
CA ARG A 297 -17.00 53.61 -11.47
C ARG A 297 -17.77 53.85 -10.16
N GLY A 298 -17.58 52.97 -9.17
CA GLY A 298 -18.05 53.22 -7.80
C GLY A 298 -17.36 52.37 -6.75
N ARG A 299 -16.28 52.90 -6.16
CA ARG A 299 -15.76 52.48 -4.84
C ARG A 299 -16.68 53.05 -3.76
N GLY A 300 -16.98 52.28 -2.72
CA GLY A 300 -17.72 52.73 -1.53
C GLY A 300 -17.18 52.10 -0.25
N ARG A 301 -16.63 52.93 0.64
CA ARG A 301 -16.11 52.61 1.97
C ARG A 301 -17.24 52.58 3.01
N GLY A 302 -17.05 51.78 4.06
CA GLY A 302 -17.07 52.25 5.45
C GLY A 302 -18.39 52.34 6.20
N ARG A 303 -18.47 51.61 7.33
CA ARG A 303 -19.08 52.10 8.58
C ARG A 303 -18.26 51.62 9.78
N GLY A 304 -17.70 52.59 10.49
CA GLY A 304 -17.27 52.43 11.88
C GLY A 304 -18.23 53.16 12.82
N ARG A 305 -18.30 52.67 14.06
CA ARG A 305 -18.66 53.35 15.32
C ARG A 305 -17.82 52.58 16.38
N GLY A 306 -16.87 53.16 17.13
CA GLY A 306 -16.97 54.28 18.08
C GLY A 306 -17.65 53.76 19.36
N HIS A 307 -17.19 53.90 20.60
CA HIS A 307 -16.13 54.66 21.27
C HIS A 307 -16.08 54.14 22.73
N GLY A 308 -14.95 54.24 23.44
CA GLY A 308 -14.94 54.05 24.90
C GLY A 308 -13.55 54.03 25.54
N ARG A 309 -12.93 55.22 25.67
CA ARG A 309 -11.70 55.45 26.45
C ARG A 309 -12.01 55.46 27.95
N ARG A 310 -11.07 55.01 28.80
CA ARG A 310 -10.42 55.90 29.79
C ARG A 310 -9.17 55.29 30.42
N ASP A 311 -8.22 56.20 30.61
CA ASP A 311 -6.83 56.07 31.05
C ASP A 311 -6.68 55.83 32.57
N GLY A 312 -5.48 55.43 33.02
CA GLY A 312 -5.07 55.77 34.38
C GLY A 312 -3.92 54.99 35.06
N ARG A 313 -2.68 55.29 34.65
CA ARG A 313 -1.46 55.48 35.49
C ARG A 313 -0.86 54.34 36.35
N SER A 314 0.40 54.07 35.98
CA SER A 314 1.63 53.84 36.76
C SER A 314 1.58 53.76 38.28
N LEU A 315 2.38 52.83 38.84
CA LEU A 315 3.39 53.07 39.89
C LEU A 315 4.35 51.86 39.96
N GLN A 316 5.66 52.11 39.85
CA GLN A 316 6.72 51.20 40.32
C GLN A 316 6.82 51.26 41.85
N PRO A 317 7.54 50.33 42.49
CA PRO A 317 8.80 50.79 43.09
C PRO A 317 10.00 49.83 42.96
N HIS A 318 11.16 50.45 43.15
CA HIS A 318 12.52 49.96 43.14
C HIS A 318 12.95 49.20 44.42
N SER A 319 13.74 48.14 44.21
CA SER A 319 14.94 47.65 44.92
C SER A 319 15.23 47.99 46.40
N ALA A 320 15.65 46.98 47.16
CA ALA A 320 16.81 47.06 48.07
C ALA A 320 17.41 45.67 48.36
N ALA A 321 18.74 45.63 48.42
CA ALA A 321 19.63 44.49 48.65
C ALA A 321 19.93 44.25 50.14
N THR A 322 20.52 43.08 50.45
CA THR A 322 21.50 42.71 51.52
C THR A 322 21.43 41.18 51.67
N ASN A 323 22.50 40.39 51.77
CA ASN A 323 23.92 40.55 52.05
C ASN A 323 24.72 39.56 51.20
#